data_AF-A0A091JKM6-F1
#
_entry.id   AF-A0A091JKM6-F1
#
_cell.length_a   1.000
_cell.length_b   1.000
_cell.length_c   1.000
_cell.angle_alpha   90.00
_cell.angle_beta   90.00
_cell.angle_gamma   90.00
#
_symmetry.space_group_name_H-M   'P 1'
#
loop_
_entity.id
_entity.type
_entity.pdbx_description
1 polymer ?
#
loop_
_entity_poly.entity_id
_entity_poly.type
_entity_poly.pdbx_seq_one_letter_code
_entity_poly.pdbx_strand_id
1 'polypeptide(L)'
;AGLESPSHALRADADPWASSATTTCVTLAEPHHYDRDLEIILYPCEPHHPHLVMEDGTMTYPEYEAHVRSRRDYVRIARKDGSGERQVVFVQKRFHKDIFPNPVLMLNFCPAVEGVPGDLQSVTREVLFLVDRSSTMSSPNLDKVKEAVLVALKSLPSGTLLNIAGFGADVKPLF
;
A
#
# COMPACT_ATOMS: atom_id res chain seq x y z
N ALA A 1 -20.22 12.54 -0.71
CA ALA A 1 -19.84 11.17 -1.06
C ALA A 1 -20.99 10.27 -0.67
N GLY A 2 -21.17 9.14 -1.34
CA GLY A 2 -22.16 8.13 -0.99
C GLY A 2 -21.50 6.90 -0.36
N LEU A 3 -22.29 6.11 0.35
CA LEU A 3 -21.88 4.86 0.96
C LEU A 3 -23.07 3.89 0.90
N GLU A 4 -22.83 2.66 0.50
CA GLU A 4 -23.80 1.58 0.59
C GLU A 4 -23.13 0.26 1.01
N SER A 5 -23.95 -0.67 1.51
CA SER A 5 -23.55 -2.05 1.72
C SER A 5 -24.69 -2.97 1.32
N PRO A 6 -24.46 -3.90 0.38
CA PRO A 6 -25.45 -4.90 0.02
C PRO A 6 -25.53 -6.03 1.06
N SER A 7 -24.52 -6.16 1.94
CA SER A 7 -24.43 -7.29 2.87
C SER A 7 -24.76 -6.93 4.33
N HIS A 8 -24.57 -5.70 4.80
CA HIS A 8 -24.84 -5.32 6.19
C HIS A 8 -25.44 -3.92 6.30
N ALA A 9 -26.29 -3.70 7.31
CA ALA A 9 -26.75 -2.35 7.61
C ALA A 9 -25.58 -1.53 8.17
N LEU A 10 -25.36 -0.33 7.62
CA LEU A 10 -24.31 0.59 8.03
C LEU A 10 -24.89 1.81 8.73
N ARG A 11 -24.11 2.38 9.63
CA ARG A 11 -24.35 3.69 10.25
C ARG A 11 -23.20 4.61 9.92
N ALA A 12 -23.52 5.79 9.41
CA ALA A 12 -22.57 6.85 9.15
C ALA A 12 -22.80 7.97 10.17
N ASP A 13 -21.82 8.20 11.04
CA ASP A 13 -21.85 9.26 12.04
C ASP A 13 -20.80 10.33 11.74
N ALA A 14 -21.11 11.57 12.07
CA ALA A 14 -20.14 12.65 12.13
C ALA A 14 -19.66 12.79 13.58
N ASP A 15 -18.37 13.13 13.76
CA ASP A 15 -17.88 13.53 15.08
C ASP A 15 -18.68 14.76 15.56
N PRO A 16 -19.30 14.72 16.76
CA PRO A 16 -20.07 15.85 17.31
C PRO A 16 -19.29 17.16 17.40
N TRP A 17 -17.97 17.09 17.38
CA TRP A 17 -17.05 18.23 17.48
C TRP A 17 -16.41 18.61 16.14
N ALA A 18 -16.77 17.91 15.05
CA ALA A 18 -16.23 18.21 13.74
C ALA A 18 -16.68 19.59 13.25
N SER A 19 -15.71 20.42 12.86
CA SER A 19 -15.95 21.70 12.19
C SER A 19 -16.18 21.57 10.68
N SER A 20 -16.04 20.35 10.14
CA SER A 20 -16.19 20.03 8.72
C SER A 20 -16.63 18.58 8.53
N ALA A 21 -17.39 18.31 7.47
CA ALA A 21 -17.80 16.95 7.08
C ALA A 21 -16.70 16.20 6.27
N THR A 22 -15.43 16.56 6.46
CA THR A 22 -14.28 15.92 5.79
C THR A 22 -14.01 14.51 6.30
N THR A 23 -14.44 14.21 7.51
CA THR A 23 -14.28 12.89 8.13
C THR A 23 -15.65 12.31 8.45
N THR A 24 -15.85 11.03 8.15
CA THR A 24 -17.08 10.31 8.47
C THR A 24 -16.69 8.99 9.13
N CYS A 25 -17.31 8.70 10.28
CA CYS A 25 -17.17 7.42 10.94
C CYS A 25 -18.23 6.47 10.38
N VAL A 26 -17.81 5.31 9.90
CA VAL A 26 -18.70 4.28 9.38
C VAL A 26 -18.63 3.07 10.29
N THR A 27 -19.76 2.66 10.83
CA THR A 27 -19.88 1.48 11.70
C THR A 27 -20.98 0.56 11.18
N LEU A 28 -20.95 -0.71 11.58
CA LEU A 28 -22.10 -1.58 11.36
C LEU A 28 -23.23 -1.12 12.28
N ALA A 29 -24.45 -1.06 11.75
CA ALA A 29 -25.64 -0.77 12.56
C ALA A 29 -25.92 -1.89 13.57
N GLU A 30 -25.50 -3.12 13.26
CA GLU A 30 -25.64 -4.32 14.07
C GLU A 30 -24.29 -5.07 14.17
N PRO A 31 -24.01 -5.78 15.28
CA PRO A 31 -22.81 -6.60 15.39
C PRO A 31 -22.69 -7.65 14.29
N HIS A 32 -21.50 -7.85 13.75
CA HIS A 32 -21.25 -8.83 12.69
C HIS A 32 -21.38 -10.27 13.23
N HIS A 33 -22.21 -11.09 12.57
CA HIS A 33 -22.40 -12.49 12.96
C HIS A 33 -21.38 -13.46 12.35
N TYR A 34 -20.56 -12.99 11.40
CA TYR A 34 -19.53 -13.77 10.71
C TYR A 34 -20.09 -14.97 9.92
N ASP A 35 -21.34 -14.86 9.48
CA ASP A 35 -22.06 -15.83 8.64
C ASP A 35 -21.90 -15.55 7.14
N ARG A 36 -21.41 -14.36 6.78
CA ARG A 36 -21.11 -13.92 5.41
C ARG A 36 -20.05 -12.82 5.39
N ASP A 37 -19.58 -12.47 4.20
CA ASP A 37 -18.58 -11.41 4.00
C ASP A 37 -19.20 -10.00 4.15
N LEU A 38 -18.42 -9.07 4.70
CA LEU A 38 -18.77 -7.65 4.77
C LEU A 38 -18.37 -6.96 3.47
N GLU A 39 -19.34 -6.37 2.77
CA GLU A 39 -19.15 -5.64 1.52
C GLU A 39 -19.52 -4.17 1.74
N ILE A 40 -18.61 -3.26 1.44
CA ILE A 40 -18.80 -1.82 1.59
C ILE A 40 -18.44 -1.15 0.27
N ILE A 41 -19.39 -0.42 -0.30
CA ILE A 41 -19.22 0.30 -1.57
C ILE A 41 -19.18 1.79 -1.27
N LEU A 42 -18.03 2.40 -1.59
CA LEU A 42 -17.76 3.82 -1.37
C LEU A 42 -17.91 4.59 -2.68
N TYR A 43 -18.70 5.66 -2.66
CA TYR A 43 -18.87 6.59 -3.77
C TYR A 43 -18.21 7.95 -3.45
N PRO A 44 -16.88 8.07 -3.60
CA PRO A 44 -16.18 9.32 -3.33
C PRO A 44 -16.62 10.44 -4.28
N CYS A 45 -16.78 11.66 -3.77
CA CYS A 45 -17.06 12.83 -4.63
C CYS A 45 -15.87 13.19 -5.53
N GLU A 46 -14.66 12.95 -5.02
CA GLU A 46 -13.40 13.24 -5.69
C GLU A 46 -12.65 11.92 -5.84
N PRO A 47 -13.06 11.04 -6.78
CA PRO A 47 -12.50 9.69 -6.90
C PRO A 47 -11.00 9.70 -7.13
N HIS A 48 -10.43 10.79 -7.65
CA HIS A 48 -9.01 10.88 -7.98
C HIS A 48 -8.13 11.55 -6.91
N HIS A 49 -8.72 11.91 -5.78
CA HIS A 49 -7.97 12.39 -4.63
C HIS A 49 -7.60 11.21 -3.73
N PRO A 50 -6.42 11.25 -3.07
CA PRO A 50 -6.05 10.20 -2.15
C PRO A 50 -7.02 10.17 -0.97
N HIS A 51 -7.55 8.98 -0.69
CA HIS A 51 -8.45 8.75 0.45
C HIS A 51 -7.76 7.88 1.50
N LEU A 52 -7.96 8.25 2.76
CA LEU A 52 -7.46 7.53 3.90
C LEU A 52 -8.62 6.78 4.56
N VAL A 53 -8.47 5.47 4.71
CA VAL A 53 -9.37 4.64 5.50
C VAL A 53 -8.58 4.11 6.69
N MET A 54 -9.15 4.26 7.88
CA MET A 54 -8.56 3.76 9.11
C MET A 54 -9.55 2.77 9.71
N GLU A 55 -9.10 1.54 9.90
CA GLU A 55 -9.84 0.50 10.61
C GLU A 55 -9.23 0.34 11.99
N ASP A 56 -10.06 0.47 13.03
CA ASP A 56 -9.61 0.28 14.39
C ASP A 56 -9.38 -1.20 14.67
N GLY A 57 -8.27 -1.50 15.37
CA GLY A 57 -7.99 -2.86 15.80
C GLY A 57 -8.92 -3.30 16.93
N THR A 58 -9.16 -4.61 17.04
CA THR A 58 -9.98 -5.17 18.13
C THR A 58 -9.30 -5.12 19.50
N MET A 59 -8.03 -4.72 19.59
CA MET A 59 -7.25 -4.67 20.82
C MET A 59 -6.54 -3.33 20.96
N THR A 60 -6.45 -2.85 22.20
CA THR A 60 -5.51 -1.79 22.55
C THR A 60 -4.06 -2.29 22.48
N TYR A 61 -3.10 -1.38 22.36
CA TYR A 61 -1.68 -1.74 22.34
C TYR A 61 -1.24 -2.64 23.53
N PRO A 62 -1.62 -2.36 24.80
CA PRO A 62 -1.26 -3.23 25.93
C PRO A 62 -1.88 -4.63 25.83
N GLU A 63 -3.11 -4.75 25.36
CA GLU A 63 -3.78 -6.04 25.17
C GLU A 63 -3.11 -6.85 24.06
N TYR A 64 -2.76 -6.20 22.95
CA TYR A 64 -2.02 -6.83 21.86
C TYR A 64 -0.62 -7.29 22.32
N GLU A 65 0.09 -6.45 23.07
CA GLU A 65 1.40 -6.81 23.63
C GLU A 65 1.30 -8.06 24.53
N ALA A 66 0.32 -8.10 25.43
CA ALA A 66 0.06 -9.25 26.28
C ALA A 66 -0.31 -10.50 25.46
N HIS A 67 -1.16 -10.33 24.43
CA HIS A 67 -1.55 -11.41 23.52
C HIS A 67 -0.32 -12.02 22.84
N VAL A 68 0.55 -11.20 22.24
CA VAL A 68 1.77 -11.66 21.56
C VAL A 68 2.73 -12.36 22.54
N ARG A 69 2.94 -11.78 23.73
CA ARG A 69 3.83 -12.35 24.77
C ARG A 69 3.36 -13.69 25.30
N SER A 70 2.05 -13.94 25.29
CA SER A 70 1.47 -15.22 25.71
C SER A 70 1.73 -16.38 24.74
N ARG A 71 2.11 -16.07 23.48
CA ARG A 71 2.24 -17.10 22.45
C ARG A 71 3.46 -17.99 22.67
N ARG A 72 3.29 -19.30 22.46
CA ARG A 72 4.36 -20.30 22.65
C ARG A 72 5.57 -20.10 21.74
N ASP A 73 5.36 -19.64 20.52
CA ASP A 73 6.42 -19.34 19.55
C ASP A 73 7.21 -18.07 19.94
N TYR A 74 6.53 -17.03 20.41
CA TYR A 74 7.17 -15.84 20.99
C TYR A 74 8.01 -16.21 22.21
N VAL A 75 7.44 -16.92 23.18
CA VAL A 75 8.13 -17.33 24.43
C VAL A 75 9.39 -18.13 24.13
N ARG A 76 9.37 -19.01 23.11
CA ARG A 76 10.55 -19.77 22.69
C ARG A 76 11.68 -18.88 22.15
N ILE A 77 11.33 -17.83 21.42
CA ILE A 77 12.30 -16.86 20.89
C ILE A 77 12.82 -15.98 22.03
N ALA A 78 11.93 -15.42 22.84
CA ALA A 78 12.28 -14.55 23.96
C ALA A 78 13.24 -15.22 24.96
N ARG A 79 13.05 -16.52 25.26
CA ARG A 79 13.96 -17.29 26.12
C ARG A 79 15.38 -17.45 25.57
N LYS A 80 15.55 -17.39 24.24
CA LYS A 80 16.82 -17.59 23.54
C LYS A 80 17.41 -16.27 23.02
N ASP A 81 16.78 -15.15 23.34
CA ASP A 81 17.09 -13.84 22.79
C ASP A 81 17.71 -12.96 23.86
N GLY A 82 19.02 -12.74 23.76
CA GLY A 82 19.77 -11.91 24.70
C GLY A 82 19.71 -10.41 24.39
N SER A 83 19.38 -10.02 23.16
CA SER A 83 19.41 -8.62 22.70
C SER A 83 18.04 -8.01 22.43
N GLY A 84 16.97 -8.80 22.34
CA GLY A 84 15.61 -8.32 22.02
C GLY A 84 15.34 -8.14 20.53
N GLU A 85 16.38 -8.16 19.68
CA GLU A 85 16.22 -8.02 18.22
C GLU A 85 15.38 -9.14 17.61
N ARG A 86 15.51 -10.37 18.11
CA ARG A 86 14.74 -11.50 17.58
C ARG A 86 13.27 -11.39 17.94
N GLN A 87 12.96 -10.81 19.09
CA GLN A 87 11.58 -10.48 19.48
C GLN A 87 10.99 -9.40 18.57
N VAL A 88 11.74 -8.33 18.27
CA VAL A 88 11.30 -7.27 17.34
C VAL A 88 11.02 -7.83 15.95
N VAL A 89 11.94 -8.61 15.39
CA VAL A 89 11.77 -9.25 14.08
C VAL A 89 10.58 -10.20 14.08
N PHE A 90 10.31 -10.89 15.19
CA PHE A 90 9.13 -11.74 15.31
C PHE A 90 7.84 -10.93 15.20
N VAL A 91 7.71 -9.82 15.94
CA VAL A 91 6.52 -8.95 15.89
C VAL A 91 6.35 -8.35 14.49
N GLN A 92 7.44 -7.88 13.88
CA GLN A 92 7.40 -7.32 12.51
C GLN A 92 6.88 -8.33 11.48
N LYS A 93 7.30 -9.59 11.59
CA LYS A 93 6.83 -10.67 10.71
C LYS A 93 5.38 -11.08 10.95
N ARG A 94 4.72 -10.54 11.99
CA ARG A 94 3.34 -10.85 12.32
C ARG A 94 2.34 -9.79 11.93
N PHE A 95 2.74 -8.56 11.61
CA PHE A 95 1.80 -7.49 11.27
C PHE A 95 0.77 -7.91 10.20
N HIS A 96 1.20 -8.62 9.15
CA HIS A 96 0.28 -9.11 8.10
C HIS A 96 -0.63 -10.28 8.53
N LYS A 97 -0.35 -10.92 9.68
CA LYS A 97 -1.16 -12.01 10.25
C LYS A 97 -2.10 -11.51 11.34
N ASP A 98 -1.74 -10.41 11.96
CA ASP A 98 -2.42 -9.81 13.10
C ASP A 98 -3.11 -8.51 12.68
N ILE A 99 -3.72 -8.50 11.49
CA ILE A 99 -4.45 -7.35 10.94
C ILE A 99 -5.61 -6.98 11.86
N PHE A 100 -6.48 -7.93 12.24
CA PHE A 100 -7.64 -7.68 13.09
C PHE A 100 -7.34 -7.03 14.46
N PRO A 101 -6.34 -7.49 15.24
CA PRO A 101 -6.04 -6.87 16.54
C PRO A 101 -5.29 -5.54 16.44
N ASN A 102 -4.77 -5.14 15.28
CA ASN A 102 -4.02 -3.89 15.12
C ASN A 102 -4.83 -2.87 14.33
N PRO A 103 -4.72 -1.57 14.63
CA PRO A 103 -5.26 -0.55 13.75
C PRO A 103 -4.55 -0.60 12.39
N VAL A 104 -5.31 -0.54 11.31
CA VAL A 104 -4.78 -0.59 9.94
C VAL A 104 -5.16 0.67 9.18
N LEU A 105 -4.17 1.19 8.45
CA LEU A 105 -4.31 2.35 7.58
C LEU A 105 -4.28 1.88 6.13
N MET A 106 -5.35 2.14 5.39
CA MET A 106 -5.41 1.93 3.95
C MET A 106 -5.40 3.29 3.25
N LEU A 107 -4.47 3.44 2.31
CA LEU A 107 -4.32 4.64 1.51
C LEU A 107 -4.66 4.33 0.05
N ASN A 108 -5.77 4.88 -0.42
CA ASN A 108 -6.27 4.66 -1.76
C ASN A 108 -5.84 5.80 -2.68
N PHE A 109 -4.95 5.49 -3.62
CA PHE A 109 -4.59 6.39 -4.72
C PHE A 109 -5.29 5.90 -5.99
N CYS A 110 -6.25 6.68 -6.46
CA CYS A 110 -6.90 6.44 -7.73
C CYS A 110 -6.42 7.53 -8.70
N PRO A 111 -5.51 7.24 -9.64
CA PRO A 111 -5.11 8.25 -10.61
C PRO A 111 -6.31 8.71 -11.44
N ALA A 112 -6.24 9.94 -11.97
CA ALA A 112 -7.17 10.38 -13.00
C ALA A 112 -6.97 9.50 -14.23
N VAL A 113 -7.97 8.69 -14.56
CA VAL A 113 -8.01 8.01 -15.84
C VAL A 113 -8.41 9.06 -16.87
N GLU A 114 -7.60 9.23 -17.92
CA GLU A 114 -7.91 10.20 -18.98
C GLU A 114 -9.33 9.94 -19.52
N GLY A 115 -10.12 10.99 -19.69
CA GLY A 115 -11.51 10.89 -20.16
C GLY A 115 -11.64 10.49 -21.63
N VAL A 116 -10.54 10.61 -22.38
CA VAL A 116 -10.34 9.87 -23.61
C VAL A 116 -9.76 8.53 -23.17
N PRO A 117 -10.34 7.38 -23.58
CA PRO A 117 -9.57 6.16 -23.51
C PRO A 117 -8.34 6.42 -24.39
N GLY A 118 -7.22 6.80 -23.76
CA GLY A 118 -5.92 6.49 -24.31
C GLY A 118 -5.94 5.01 -24.66
N ASP A 119 -5.06 4.59 -25.57
CA ASP A 119 -5.03 3.22 -26.04
C ASP A 119 -4.50 2.26 -24.93
N LEU A 120 -4.96 2.41 -23.68
CA LEU A 120 -4.68 1.60 -22.51
C LEU A 120 -5.03 0.13 -22.74
N GLN A 121 -5.97 -0.15 -23.64
CA GLN A 121 -6.27 -1.51 -24.13
C GLN A 121 -5.15 -2.07 -25.03
N SER A 122 -4.37 -1.19 -25.68
CA SER A 122 -3.13 -1.55 -26.37
C SER A 122 -1.91 -1.56 -25.44
N VAL A 123 -1.99 -0.94 -24.26
CA VAL A 123 -0.91 -0.92 -23.29
C VAL A 123 -0.78 -2.28 -22.63
N THR A 124 0.31 -2.99 -22.92
CA THR A 124 0.51 -4.34 -22.38
C THR A 124 1.26 -4.35 -21.05
N ARG A 125 2.04 -3.29 -20.77
CA ARG A 125 2.85 -3.13 -19.56
C ARG A 125 3.44 -1.72 -19.45
N GLU A 126 3.90 -1.38 -18.25
CA GLU A 126 4.70 -0.18 -17.97
C GLU A 126 6.08 -0.58 -17.42
N VAL A 127 7.16 0.03 -17.91
CA VAL A 127 8.53 -0.27 -17.48
C VAL A 127 9.30 1.02 -17.18
N LEU A 128 9.85 1.13 -15.96
CA LEU A 128 10.74 2.22 -15.57
C LEU A 128 12.19 1.73 -15.55
N PHE A 129 13.06 2.32 -16.37
CA PHE A 129 14.49 2.07 -16.34
C PHE A 129 15.19 3.08 -15.43
N LEU A 130 15.81 2.60 -14.35
CA LEU A 130 16.66 3.39 -13.48
C LEU A 130 18.13 3.16 -13.84
N VAL A 131 18.79 4.21 -14.33
CA VAL A 131 20.19 4.13 -14.82
C VAL A 131 21.13 4.84 -13.86
N ASP A 132 22.05 4.11 -13.25
CA ASP A 132 23.09 4.70 -12.40
C ASP A 132 24.09 5.51 -13.25
N ARG A 133 24.27 6.79 -12.90
CA ARG A 133 25.22 7.73 -13.52
C ARG A 133 26.24 8.27 -12.50
N SER A 134 26.39 7.62 -11.35
CA SER A 134 27.36 8.00 -10.35
C SER A 134 28.79 7.95 -10.92
N SER A 135 29.65 8.87 -10.46
CA SER A 135 31.01 9.12 -10.99
C SER A 135 31.98 7.93 -10.83
N THR A 136 31.56 6.86 -10.15
CA THR A 136 32.27 5.59 -10.03
C THR A 136 32.11 4.69 -11.25
N MET A 137 31.21 5.01 -12.19
CA MET A 137 31.08 4.29 -13.46
C MET A 137 32.11 4.79 -14.48
N SER A 138 33.16 3.99 -14.73
CA SER A 138 34.11 4.26 -15.83
C SER A 138 33.38 4.33 -17.19
N SER A 139 33.84 5.17 -18.13
CA SER A 139 33.22 5.35 -19.46
C SER A 139 32.93 4.03 -20.22
N PRO A 140 33.81 3.00 -20.24
CA PRO A 140 33.49 1.74 -20.92
C PRO A 140 32.38 0.91 -20.25
N ASN A 141 32.00 1.21 -18.99
CA ASN A 141 30.82 0.60 -18.36
C ASN A 141 29.52 1.31 -18.76
N LEU A 142 29.57 2.62 -18.97
CA LEU A 142 28.39 3.38 -19.40
C LEU A 142 27.94 2.98 -20.81
N ASP A 143 28.88 2.74 -21.72
CA ASP A 143 28.53 2.30 -23.07
C ASP A 143 27.91 0.89 -23.07
N LYS A 144 28.37 -0.02 -22.20
CA LYS A 144 27.72 -1.32 -21.99
C LYS A 144 26.30 -1.19 -21.43
N VAL A 145 26.09 -0.25 -20.51
CA VAL A 145 24.75 0.03 -19.94
C VAL A 145 23.82 0.58 -21.03
N LYS A 146 24.30 1.48 -21.89
CA LYS A 146 23.53 1.98 -23.03
C LYS A 146 23.13 0.85 -23.98
N GLU A 147 24.07 -0.01 -24.35
CA GLU A 147 23.78 -1.17 -25.21
C GLU A 147 22.78 -2.13 -24.55
N ALA A 148 22.91 -2.39 -23.26
CA ALA A 148 21.99 -3.24 -22.52
C ALA A 148 20.57 -2.65 -22.47
N VAL A 149 20.45 -1.34 -22.20
CA VAL A 149 19.16 -0.64 -22.23
C VAL A 149 18.58 -0.66 -23.64
N LEU A 150 19.39 -0.44 -24.68
CA LEU A 150 18.93 -0.48 -26.07
C LEU A 150 18.43 -1.87 -26.48
N VAL A 151 19.11 -2.94 -26.06
CA VAL A 151 18.65 -4.32 -26.26
C VAL A 151 17.35 -4.58 -25.51
N ALA A 152 17.24 -4.12 -24.25
CA ALA A 152 16.03 -4.25 -23.47
C ALA A 152 14.85 -3.51 -24.10
N LEU A 153 15.05 -2.27 -24.55
CA LEU A 153 14.02 -1.48 -25.23
C LEU A 153 13.53 -2.16 -26.53
N LYS A 154 14.45 -2.77 -27.29
CA LYS A 154 14.12 -3.50 -28.52
C LYS A 154 13.39 -4.82 -28.28
N SER A 155 13.51 -5.41 -27.09
CA SER A 155 12.80 -6.65 -26.75
C SER A 155 11.42 -6.41 -26.14
N LEU A 156 11.08 -5.16 -25.80
CA LEU A 156 9.76 -4.82 -25.29
C LEU A 156 8.69 -5.01 -26.37
N PRO A 157 7.59 -5.72 -26.06
CA PRO A 157 6.47 -5.83 -26.99
C PRO A 157 5.82 -4.47 -27.29
N SER A 158 5.20 -4.37 -28.46
CA SER A 158 4.42 -3.19 -28.86
C SER A 158 3.37 -2.84 -27.81
N GLY A 159 3.11 -1.54 -27.64
CA GLY A 159 2.22 -1.06 -26.58
C GLY A 159 2.85 -1.13 -25.18
N THR A 160 4.17 -1.20 -25.05
CA THR A 160 4.81 -1.00 -23.74
C THR A 160 5.00 0.49 -23.50
N LEU A 161 4.48 1.02 -22.39
CA LEU A 161 4.85 2.35 -21.91
C LEU A 161 6.18 2.25 -21.18
N LEU A 162 7.06 3.22 -21.40
CA LEU A 162 8.36 3.24 -20.75
C LEU A 162 8.76 4.66 -20.35
N ASN A 163 9.43 4.74 -19.22
CA ASN A 163 10.15 5.94 -18.78
C ASN A 163 11.57 5.55 -18.41
N ILE A 164 12.51 6.49 -18.55
CA ILE A 164 13.91 6.27 -18.19
C ILE A 164 14.35 7.40 -17.28
N ALA A 165 14.88 7.07 -16.10
CA ALA A 165 15.44 8.06 -15.18
C ALA A 165 16.89 7.70 -14.84
N GLY A 166 17.78 8.68 -14.94
CA GLY A 166 19.16 8.55 -14.50
C GLY A 166 19.31 9.01 -13.06
N PHE A 167 19.94 8.21 -12.20
CA PHE A 167 20.19 8.56 -10.79
C PHE A 167 21.69 8.64 -10.47
N GLY A 168 22.05 9.40 -9.45
CA GLY A 168 23.42 9.69 -9.02
C GLY A 168 23.39 10.64 -7.83
N ALA A 169 24.02 11.83 -7.95
CA ALA A 169 23.82 12.90 -6.97
C ALA A 169 22.36 13.42 -6.96
N ASP A 170 21.69 13.41 -8.12
CA ASP A 170 20.28 13.74 -8.29
C ASP A 170 19.60 12.71 -9.20
N VAL A 171 18.28 12.58 -9.09
CA VAL A 171 17.45 11.82 -10.04
C VAL A 171 16.98 12.76 -11.15
N LYS A 172 17.20 12.38 -12.41
CA LYS A 172 16.74 13.15 -13.58
C LYS A 172 15.97 12.26 -14.55
N PRO A 173 14.73 12.62 -14.93
CA PRO A 173 14.05 11.97 -16.04
C PRO A 173 14.85 12.21 -17.33
N LEU A 174 14.98 11.18 -18.14
CA LEU A 174 15.67 11.20 -19.44
C LEU A 174 14.68 11.11 -20.59
N PHE A 175 13.52 10.47 -20.36
CA PHE A 175 12.33 10.42 -21.18
C PHE A 175 11.11 10.35 -20.26
#